data_AF-A0A348B3U7-F1
#
_entry.id   AF-A0A348B3U7-F1
#
_cell.length_a   1.000
_cell.length_b   1.000
_cell.length_c   1.000
_cell.angle_alpha   90.00
_cell.angle_beta   90.00
_cell.angle_gamma   90.00
#
_symmetry.space_group_name_H-M   'P 1'
#
loop_
_entity.id
_entity.type
_entity.pdbx_description
1 polymer ?
#
loop_
_entity_poly.entity_id
_entity_poly.type
_entity_poly.pdbx_seq_one_letter_code
_entity_poly.pdbx_strand_id
1 'polypeptide(L)'
;MLVFALVKGVPANTANVVSVGGILRREQMDIVMNPYDRKTIEAADYMKRQAGGKLVAVSMGPHVKIIPIMQKLFDAEVSGIDEAYILSDRKFAGADTLATSYTLAIGVKKVLDLHVQALDKLIEASHSSTEEFEKVARDLYYSNMVPNYVYSDKPAVKDSLVQRLREGKVSKSDLEQELTQLRESVYRDFVVFAGMKASDGETWNTGPQAAEALSEMLNVTIPHASSALGFEYYQGSLIVRRRIGQFLQTVRMELPAIITINPDYYVAPLTLEMRRQARAMTYMGKRKDPVVWTAAEVNPDPTRIGLAGSPTVVGPGVDIGRPPQLKIVGKSTVLTEDVDKFEVDGKSYGPFKKGDPVDSLPENVKTKLAGKLKVFEYDDLVDELLRELK
;
A
#
# COMPACT_ATOMS: atom_id res chain seq x y z
N MET A 1 -19.25 0.29 -0.61
CA MET A 1 -17.99 0.84 -1.15
C MET A 1 -16.89 -0.21 -1.14
N LEU A 2 -16.02 -0.19 -2.13
CA LEU A 2 -14.76 -0.95 -2.15
C LEU A 2 -13.62 0.02 -1.86
N VAL A 3 -12.85 -0.29 -0.81
CA VAL A 3 -11.65 0.47 -0.44
C VAL A 3 -10.44 -0.38 -0.77
N PHE A 4 -9.50 0.15 -1.53
CA PHE A 4 -8.28 -0.56 -1.90
C PHE A 4 -7.07 0.00 -1.16
N ALA A 5 -6.14 -0.87 -0.78
CA ALA A 5 -4.80 -0.48 -0.34
C ALA A 5 -3.76 -1.18 -1.20
N LEU A 6 -2.99 -0.42 -1.97
CA LEU A 6 -1.83 -0.91 -2.69
C LEU A 6 -0.68 -1.04 -1.70
N VAL A 7 -0.19 -2.26 -1.52
CA VAL A 7 0.90 -2.54 -0.57
C VAL A 7 2.04 -3.30 -1.24
N LYS A 8 3.26 -3.07 -0.76
CA LYS A 8 4.49 -3.66 -1.30
C LYS A 8 5.29 -4.35 -0.20
N GLY A 9 5.79 -5.53 -0.51
CA GLY A 9 6.86 -6.16 0.25
C GLY A 9 8.21 -5.58 -0.16
N VAL A 10 8.99 -5.10 0.80
CA VAL A 10 10.35 -4.55 0.61
C VAL A 10 11.38 -5.33 1.44
N PRO A 11 12.66 -5.36 1.05
CA PRO A 11 13.71 -5.94 1.88
C PRO A 11 13.79 -5.23 3.25
N ALA A 12 13.92 -6.00 4.34
CA ALA A 12 14.00 -5.47 5.70
C ALA A 12 15.21 -4.56 5.95
N ASN A 13 16.35 -4.87 5.30
CA ASN A 13 17.61 -4.14 5.41
C ASN A 13 18.07 -3.69 4.03
N THR A 14 17.77 -2.46 3.64
CA THR A 14 18.31 -1.85 2.40
C THR A 14 19.78 -1.45 2.50
N ALA A 15 20.31 -1.29 3.73
CA ALA A 15 21.70 -0.86 3.97
C ALA A 15 22.76 -1.98 3.83
N ASN A 16 22.37 -3.25 3.99
CA ASN A 16 23.30 -4.38 3.89
C ASN A 16 23.16 -5.03 2.52
N VAL A 17 23.69 -4.36 1.51
CA VAL A 17 23.95 -4.97 0.21
C VAL A 17 25.09 -5.98 0.39
N VAL A 18 24.74 -7.23 0.72
CA VAL A 18 25.73 -8.32 0.68
C VAL A 18 26.00 -8.61 -0.79
N SER A 19 27.08 -8.02 -1.31
CA SER A 19 27.64 -8.36 -2.61
C SER A 19 28.71 -9.44 -2.41
N VAL A 20 28.62 -10.51 -3.19
CA VAL A 20 29.76 -11.38 -3.47
C VAL A 20 29.91 -11.32 -5.00
N GLY A 21 30.94 -10.62 -5.48
CA GLY A 21 31.20 -10.46 -6.91
C GLY A 21 30.22 -9.52 -7.65
N GLY A 22 29.71 -8.47 -7.00
CA GLY A 22 28.85 -7.46 -7.64
C GLY A 22 27.40 -7.88 -7.91
N ILE A 23 26.99 -9.10 -7.51
CA ILE A 23 25.62 -9.59 -7.65
C ILE A 23 24.91 -9.54 -6.30
N LEU A 24 23.83 -8.76 -6.24
CA LEU A 24 22.90 -8.69 -5.09
C LEU A 24 22.18 -10.03 -4.89
N ARG A 25 22.43 -10.72 -3.77
CA ARG A 25 21.69 -11.96 -3.41
C ARG A 25 20.31 -11.64 -2.81
N ARG A 26 19.37 -11.23 -3.66
CA ARG A 26 17.98 -10.86 -3.27
C ARG A 26 17.16 -12.03 -2.69
N GLU A 27 17.57 -13.27 -2.93
CA GLU A 27 16.84 -14.46 -2.47
C GLU A 27 16.84 -14.62 -0.94
N GLN A 28 17.94 -14.22 -0.29
CA GLN A 28 18.17 -14.38 1.15
C GLN A 28 17.65 -13.21 2.01
N MET A 29 17.09 -12.17 1.40
CA MET A 29 16.54 -11.05 2.15
C MET A 29 15.11 -11.34 2.61
N ASP A 30 14.91 -11.20 3.92
CA ASP A 30 13.58 -11.14 4.52
C ASP A 30 12.81 -9.96 3.93
N ILE A 31 11.59 -10.25 3.45
CA ILE A 31 10.67 -9.22 2.96
C ILE A 31 9.72 -8.83 4.08
N VAL A 32 9.61 -7.54 4.31
CA VAL A 32 8.69 -6.92 5.26
C VAL A 32 7.71 -6.02 4.53
N MET A 33 6.61 -5.65 5.18
CA MET A 33 5.73 -4.62 4.64
C MET A 33 6.49 -3.30 4.54
N ASN A 34 6.36 -2.61 3.42
CA ASN A 34 6.89 -1.27 3.25
C ASN A 34 6.45 -0.36 4.42
N PRO A 35 7.37 0.34 5.10
CA PRO A 35 7.04 1.18 6.25
C PRO A 35 5.97 2.24 5.95
N TYR A 36 5.97 2.78 4.74
CA TYR A 36 5.00 3.79 4.29
C TYR A 36 3.60 3.22 4.03
N ASP A 37 3.49 1.91 3.80
CA ASP A 37 2.20 1.25 3.54
C ASP A 37 1.44 0.98 4.84
N ARG A 38 2.10 1.03 6.00
CA ARG A 38 1.42 0.93 7.30
C ARG A 38 0.39 2.04 7.49
N LYS A 39 0.77 3.27 7.14
CA LYS A 39 -0.13 4.44 7.16
C LYS A 39 -1.22 4.36 6.09
N THR A 40 -0.92 3.67 5.00
CA THR A 40 -1.90 3.39 3.93
C THR A 40 -3.01 2.47 4.43
N ILE A 41 -2.67 1.38 5.11
CA ILE A 41 -3.68 0.49 5.73
C ILE A 41 -4.51 1.23 6.77
N GLU A 42 -3.86 2.07 7.59
CA GLU A 42 -4.55 2.89 8.60
C GLU A 42 -5.58 3.84 7.97
N ALA A 43 -5.18 4.56 6.92
CA ALA A 43 -6.05 5.47 6.16
C ALA A 43 -7.20 4.73 5.46
N ALA A 44 -6.92 3.58 4.85
CA ALA A 44 -7.92 2.80 4.14
C ALA A 44 -8.95 2.18 5.09
N ASP A 45 -8.51 1.67 6.24
CA ASP A 45 -9.42 1.17 7.27
C ASP A 45 -10.23 2.32 7.92
N TYR A 46 -9.65 3.51 8.05
CA TYR A 46 -10.40 4.71 8.47
C TYR A 46 -11.53 5.03 7.48
N MET A 47 -11.25 5.04 6.18
CA MET A 47 -12.26 5.26 5.13
C MET A 47 -13.39 4.22 5.19
N LYS A 48 -13.04 2.94 5.34
CA LYS A 48 -14.01 1.85 5.55
C LYS A 48 -14.89 2.10 6.77
N ARG A 49 -14.32 2.58 7.88
CA ARG A 49 -15.09 2.88 9.11
C ARG A 49 -15.97 4.13 9.00
N GLN A 50 -15.65 5.06 8.08
CA GLN A 50 -16.50 6.23 7.80
C GLN A 50 -17.69 5.88 6.92
N ALA A 51 -17.45 5.16 5.83
CA ALA A 51 -18.42 4.98 4.74
C ALA A 51 -18.98 3.55 4.64
N GLY A 52 -18.45 2.62 5.44
CA GLY A 52 -18.71 1.19 5.32
C GLY A 52 -17.95 0.55 4.16
N GLY A 53 -18.36 -0.65 3.76
CA GLY A 53 -17.70 -1.41 2.71
C GLY A 53 -16.72 -2.45 3.22
N LYS A 54 -15.68 -2.72 2.42
CA LYS A 54 -14.58 -3.61 2.77
C LYS A 54 -13.23 -3.05 2.30
N LEU A 55 -12.18 -3.42 3.01
CA LEU A 55 -10.79 -3.09 2.67
C LEU A 55 -10.12 -4.26 1.95
N VAL A 56 -9.70 -4.02 0.72
CA VAL A 56 -9.03 -4.98 -0.16
C VAL A 56 -7.56 -4.57 -0.32
N ALA A 57 -6.64 -5.38 0.18
CA ALA A 57 -5.22 -5.18 -0.11
C ALA A 57 -4.88 -5.76 -1.49
N VAL A 58 -4.12 -5.02 -2.28
CA VAL A 58 -3.59 -5.49 -3.57
C VAL A 58 -2.07 -5.33 -3.56
N SER A 59 -1.37 -6.38 -3.96
CA SER A 59 0.09 -6.35 -4.05
C SER A 59 0.58 -7.08 -5.29
N MET A 60 1.80 -6.78 -5.71
CA MET A 60 2.48 -7.44 -6.82
C MET A 60 3.84 -7.97 -6.34
N GLY A 61 4.15 -9.21 -6.71
CA GLY A 61 5.46 -9.81 -6.48
C GLY A 61 5.38 -11.29 -6.15
N PRO A 62 6.48 -11.89 -5.64
CA PRO A 62 6.52 -13.31 -5.32
C PRO A 62 5.55 -13.67 -4.19
N HIS A 63 4.47 -14.38 -4.50
CA HIS A 63 3.39 -14.68 -3.55
C HIS A 63 3.88 -15.39 -2.30
N VAL A 64 4.86 -16.30 -2.42
CA VAL A 64 5.47 -17.00 -1.27
C VAL A 64 6.04 -16.04 -0.21
N LYS A 65 6.50 -14.85 -0.61
CA LYS A 65 7.02 -13.83 0.31
C LYS A 65 5.96 -12.81 0.74
N ILE A 66 4.90 -12.61 -0.05
CA ILE A 66 3.84 -11.62 0.21
C ILE A 66 2.72 -12.21 1.08
N ILE A 67 2.37 -13.49 0.92
CA ILE A 67 1.30 -14.16 1.70
C ILE A 67 1.50 -13.98 3.21
N PRO A 68 2.69 -14.22 3.81
CA PRO A 68 2.90 -14.04 5.24
C PRO A 68 2.69 -12.60 5.72
N ILE A 69 2.94 -11.61 4.86
CA ILE A 69 2.70 -10.19 5.17
C ILE A 69 1.19 -9.92 5.22
N MET A 70 0.45 -10.41 4.23
CA MET A 70 -1.01 -10.25 4.15
C MET A 70 -1.73 -10.96 5.29
N GLN A 71 -1.26 -12.16 5.67
CA GLN A 71 -1.82 -12.91 6.80
C GLN A 71 -1.80 -12.10 8.11
N LYS A 72 -0.68 -11.41 8.39
CA LYS A 72 -0.58 -10.52 9.55
C LYS A 72 -1.57 -9.35 9.53
N LEU A 73 -1.97 -8.89 8.34
CA LEU A 73 -2.95 -7.81 8.20
C LEU A 73 -4.40 -8.27 8.45
N PHE A 74 -4.72 -9.55 8.22
CA PHE A 74 -6.04 -10.10 8.59
C PHE A 74 -6.22 -10.20 10.11
N ASP A 75 -5.12 -10.45 10.84
CA ASP A 75 -5.11 -10.63 12.29
C ASP A 75 -4.86 -9.34 13.07
N ALA A 76 -4.70 -8.21 12.38
CA ALA A 76 -4.43 -6.93 13.01
C ALA A 76 -5.62 -6.46 13.87
N GLU A 77 -5.37 -6.17 15.14
CA GLU A 77 -6.41 -5.78 16.11
C GLU A 77 -6.99 -4.37 15.86
N VAL A 78 -6.17 -3.46 15.31
CA VAL A 78 -6.50 -2.03 15.19
C VAL A 78 -6.91 -1.65 13.77
N SER A 79 -6.03 -1.92 12.80
CA SER A 79 -6.22 -1.59 11.39
C SER A 79 -5.82 -2.80 10.56
N GLY A 80 -6.79 -3.42 9.91
CA GLY A 80 -6.62 -4.67 9.19
C GLY A 80 -7.44 -4.73 7.92
N ILE A 81 -7.22 -5.77 7.13
CA ILE A 81 -7.81 -5.93 5.80
C ILE A 81 -8.92 -6.98 5.83
N ASP A 82 -9.85 -6.90 4.88
CA ASP A 82 -10.95 -7.85 4.73
C ASP A 82 -10.66 -8.92 3.67
N GLU A 83 -9.91 -8.53 2.63
CA GLU A 83 -9.42 -9.39 1.54
C GLU A 83 -8.02 -8.99 1.08
N ALA A 84 -7.31 -9.93 0.45
CA ALA A 84 -6.02 -9.68 -0.18
C ALA A 84 -5.94 -10.36 -1.56
N TYR A 85 -5.45 -9.62 -2.55
CA TYR A 85 -5.14 -10.14 -3.89
C TYR A 85 -3.67 -9.88 -4.22
N ILE A 86 -2.99 -10.90 -4.74
CA ILE A 86 -1.56 -10.86 -5.05
C ILE A 86 -1.36 -11.18 -6.52
N LEU A 87 -0.83 -10.23 -7.28
CA LEU A 87 -0.43 -10.42 -8.67
C LEU A 87 0.96 -11.05 -8.69
N SER A 88 1.04 -12.33 -9.04
CA SER A 88 2.26 -13.12 -8.95
C SER A 88 2.48 -13.97 -10.20
N ASP A 89 3.37 -13.51 -11.06
CA ASP A 89 3.79 -14.20 -12.28
C ASP A 89 5.19 -13.73 -12.67
N ARG A 90 5.97 -14.61 -13.31
CA ARG A 90 7.28 -14.24 -13.87
C ARG A 90 7.15 -13.18 -14.97
N LYS A 91 6.02 -13.12 -15.67
CA LYS A 91 5.73 -12.07 -16.66
C LYS A 91 5.65 -10.68 -16.05
N PHE A 92 5.43 -10.54 -14.74
CA PHE A 92 5.45 -9.26 -14.04
C PHE A 92 6.85 -8.88 -13.53
N ALA A 93 7.84 -9.75 -13.68
CA ALA A 93 9.19 -9.51 -13.18
C ALA A 93 9.91 -8.43 -13.98
N GLY A 94 10.80 -7.69 -13.30
CA GLY A 94 11.59 -6.62 -13.91
C GLY A 94 10.78 -5.36 -14.26
N ALA A 95 9.52 -5.27 -13.79
CA ALA A 95 8.68 -4.10 -13.99
C ALA A 95 9.29 -2.84 -13.35
N ASP A 96 9.32 -1.74 -14.12
CA ASP A 96 9.48 -0.40 -13.60
C ASP A 96 8.17 0.15 -13.01
N THR A 97 8.13 1.44 -12.69
CA THR A 97 6.95 2.04 -12.06
C THR A 97 5.72 2.03 -12.99
N LEU A 98 5.89 2.25 -14.30
CA LEU A 98 4.77 2.29 -15.25
C LEU A 98 4.14 0.90 -15.40
N ALA A 99 4.97 -0.11 -15.65
CA ALA A 99 4.51 -1.50 -15.77
C ALA A 99 3.91 -2.03 -14.46
N THR A 100 4.49 -1.64 -13.30
CA THR A 100 3.95 -1.99 -11.97
C THR A 100 2.57 -1.37 -11.75
N SER A 101 2.43 -0.08 -12.04
CA SER A 101 1.16 0.64 -11.87
C SER A 101 0.05 0.09 -12.76
N TYR A 102 0.37 -0.22 -14.02
CA TYR A 102 -0.57 -0.89 -14.93
C TYR A 102 -1.02 -2.25 -14.38
N THR A 103 -0.07 -3.06 -13.89
CA THR A 103 -0.37 -4.38 -13.31
C THR A 103 -1.28 -4.26 -12.09
N LEU A 104 -0.97 -3.36 -11.14
CA LEU A 104 -1.81 -3.12 -9.95
C LEU A 104 -3.21 -2.59 -10.31
N ALA A 105 -3.31 -1.71 -11.30
CA ALA A 105 -4.58 -1.19 -11.82
C ALA A 105 -5.47 -2.32 -12.38
N ILE A 106 -4.89 -3.28 -13.12
CA ILE A 106 -5.63 -4.47 -13.57
C ILE A 106 -6.16 -5.26 -12.37
N GLY A 107 -5.34 -5.44 -11.33
CA GLY A 107 -5.76 -6.12 -10.10
C GLY A 107 -6.97 -5.45 -9.45
N VAL A 108 -6.95 -4.12 -9.31
CA VAL A 108 -8.08 -3.34 -8.80
C VAL A 108 -9.31 -3.51 -9.71
N LYS A 109 -9.16 -3.32 -11.01
CA LYS A 109 -10.26 -3.48 -11.98
C LYS A 109 -10.88 -4.87 -11.90
N LYS A 110 -10.07 -5.93 -11.83
CA LYS A 110 -10.58 -7.30 -11.74
C LYS A 110 -11.41 -7.53 -10.48
N VAL A 111 -11.04 -6.93 -9.34
CA VAL A 111 -11.89 -6.98 -8.14
C VAL A 111 -13.21 -6.26 -8.38
N LEU A 112 -13.20 -5.09 -9.03
CA LEU A 112 -14.44 -4.38 -9.40
C LEU A 112 -15.33 -5.25 -10.30
N ASP A 113 -14.76 -5.84 -11.36
CA ASP A 113 -15.45 -6.75 -12.28
C ASP A 113 -16.12 -7.92 -11.55
N LEU A 114 -15.42 -8.54 -10.58
CA LEU A 114 -15.97 -9.65 -9.78
C LEU A 114 -17.21 -9.23 -8.96
N HIS A 115 -17.24 -8.01 -8.42
CA HIS A 115 -18.40 -7.50 -7.69
C HIS A 115 -19.56 -7.17 -8.61
N VAL A 116 -19.29 -6.59 -9.77
CA VAL A 116 -20.31 -6.34 -10.78
C VAL A 116 -20.93 -7.66 -11.24
N GLN A 117 -20.12 -8.68 -11.54
CA GLN A 117 -20.60 -10.01 -11.90
C GLN A 117 -21.41 -10.68 -10.79
N ALA A 118 -21.05 -10.48 -9.52
CA ALA A 118 -21.84 -10.98 -8.39
C ALA A 118 -23.21 -10.30 -8.32
N LEU A 119 -23.27 -8.98 -8.54
CA LEU A 119 -24.52 -8.23 -8.55
C LEU A 119 -25.38 -8.54 -9.78
N ASP A 120 -24.77 -8.76 -10.95
CA ASP A 120 -25.47 -9.24 -12.16
C ASP A 120 -26.21 -10.55 -11.89
N LYS A 121 -25.53 -11.53 -11.27
CA LYS A 121 -26.14 -12.81 -10.88
C LYS A 121 -27.30 -12.62 -9.90
N LEU A 122 -27.16 -11.66 -8.99
CA LEU A 122 -28.19 -11.38 -7.99
C LEU A 122 -29.42 -10.69 -8.60
N ILE A 123 -29.21 -9.79 -9.55
CA ILE A 123 -30.28 -9.15 -10.33
C ILE A 123 -31.03 -10.21 -11.14
N GLU A 124 -30.31 -11.09 -11.84
CA GLU A 124 -30.91 -12.21 -12.58
C GLU A 124 -31.77 -13.10 -11.66
N ALA A 125 -31.25 -13.44 -10.48
CA ALA A 125 -31.97 -14.23 -9.48
C ALA A 125 -33.23 -13.53 -8.93
N SER A 126 -33.29 -12.19 -8.96
CA SER A 126 -34.46 -11.43 -8.48
C SER A 126 -35.74 -11.68 -9.30
N HIS A 127 -35.58 -12.10 -10.56
CA HIS A 127 -36.69 -12.50 -11.43
C HIS A 127 -37.24 -13.90 -11.10
N SER A 128 -36.52 -14.69 -10.31
CA SER A 128 -36.90 -16.05 -9.90
C SER A 128 -37.80 -16.05 -8.65
N SER A 129 -37.96 -17.20 -7.98
CA SER A 129 -38.65 -17.26 -6.69
C SER A 129 -37.86 -16.55 -5.59
N THR A 130 -38.56 -16.10 -4.54
CA THR A 130 -37.93 -15.44 -3.39
C THR A 130 -36.91 -16.36 -2.70
N GLU A 131 -37.18 -17.66 -2.64
CA GLU A 131 -36.28 -18.66 -2.07
C GLU A 131 -34.97 -18.79 -2.85
N GLU A 132 -35.03 -18.78 -4.19
CA GLU A 132 -33.82 -18.86 -5.02
C GLU A 132 -33.00 -17.57 -4.91
N PHE A 133 -33.66 -16.40 -4.93
CA PHE A 133 -33.00 -15.11 -4.70
C PHE A 133 -32.27 -15.07 -3.36
N GLU A 134 -32.94 -15.49 -2.26
CA GLU A 134 -32.34 -15.51 -0.93
C GLU A 134 -31.14 -16.46 -0.85
N LYS A 135 -31.21 -17.62 -1.52
CA LYS A 135 -30.10 -18.57 -1.59
C LYS A 135 -28.88 -17.96 -2.31
N VAL A 136 -29.08 -17.33 -3.46
CA VAL A 136 -27.99 -16.65 -4.20
C VAL A 136 -27.40 -15.51 -3.38
N ALA A 137 -28.25 -14.68 -2.75
CA ALA A 137 -27.80 -13.58 -1.89
C ALA A 137 -26.94 -14.08 -0.72
N ARG A 138 -27.35 -15.19 -0.08
CA ARG A 138 -26.61 -15.83 1.01
C ARG A 138 -25.25 -16.37 0.55
N ASP A 139 -25.20 -17.05 -0.60
CA ASP A 139 -23.95 -17.64 -1.10
C ASP A 139 -22.93 -16.54 -1.48
N LEU A 140 -23.41 -15.44 -2.07
CA LEU A 140 -22.60 -14.25 -2.34
C LEU A 140 -22.15 -13.54 -1.06
N TYR A 141 -22.98 -13.52 -0.01
CA TYR A 141 -22.65 -12.94 1.28
C TYR A 141 -21.49 -13.67 1.95
N TYR A 142 -21.54 -15.01 2.02
CA TYR A 142 -20.45 -15.81 2.57
C TYR A 142 -19.19 -15.81 1.69
N SER A 143 -19.34 -15.53 0.39
CA SER A 143 -18.22 -15.27 -0.51
C SER A 143 -17.68 -13.84 -0.42
N ASN A 144 -18.22 -13.03 0.51
CA ASN A 144 -17.84 -11.63 0.76
C ASN A 144 -18.03 -10.70 -0.45
N MET A 145 -19.02 -11.00 -1.31
CA MET A 145 -19.30 -10.25 -2.55
C MET A 145 -20.45 -9.26 -2.43
N VAL A 146 -21.28 -9.35 -1.39
CA VAL A 146 -22.36 -8.39 -1.12
C VAL A 146 -22.31 -7.88 0.33
N PRO A 147 -22.71 -6.61 0.57
CA PRO A 147 -22.71 -6.03 1.91
C PRO A 147 -23.88 -6.53 2.77
N ASN A 148 -23.82 -6.28 4.09
CA ASN A 148 -24.89 -6.63 5.04
C ASN A 148 -26.25 -6.02 4.66
N TYR A 149 -26.24 -4.89 3.94
CA TYR A 149 -27.41 -4.23 3.38
C TYR A 149 -28.20 -5.12 2.41
N VAL A 150 -27.52 -5.98 1.64
CA VAL A 150 -28.18 -6.88 0.68
C VAL A 150 -28.72 -8.11 1.41
N TYR A 151 -27.86 -8.79 2.14
CA TYR A 151 -28.18 -9.97 2.93
C TYR A 151 -27.32 -9.96 4.20
N SER A 152 -27.89 -10.39 5.33
CA SER A 152 -27.15 -10.55 6.58
C SER A 152 -27.88 -11.51 7.51
N ASP A 153 -27.14 -12.44 8.10
CA ASP A 153 -27.60 -13.32 9.19
C ASP A 153 -27.39 -12.71 10.59
N LYS A 154 -26.65 -11.59 10.67
CA LYS A 154 -26.32 -10.91 11.92
C LYS A 154 -27.59 -10.35 12.59
N PRO A 155 -27.91 -10.72 13.84
CA PRO A 155 -29.12 -10.25 14.55
C PRO A 155 -29.24 -8.73 14.70
N ALA A 156 -28.11 -8.03 14.62
CA ALA A 156 -28.04 -6.58 14.74
C ALA A 156 -28.34 -5.83 13.43
N VAL A 157 -28.41 -6.53 12.29
CA VAL A 157 -28.80 -5.96 10.98
C VAL A 157 -30.18 -6.49 10.66
N LYS A 158 -31.22 -5.67 10.87
CA LYS A 158 -32.63 -6.08 10.80
C LYS A 158 -33.38 -5.53 9.58
N ASP A 159 -32.66 -4.97 8.61
CA ASP A 159 -33.26 -4.22 7.50
C ASP A 159 -32.53 -4.46 6.17
N SER A 160 -32.06 -5.70 5.97
CA SER A 160 -31.47 -6.08 4.68
C SER A 160 -32.52 -6.11 3.56
N LEU A 161 -32.09 -5.95 2.31
CA LEU A 161 -32.95 -6.04 1.12
C LEU A 161 -33.76 -7.34 1.10
N VAL A 162 -33.11 -8.47 1.38
CA VAL A 162 -33.77 -9.79 1.41
C VAL A 162 -34.85 -9.84 2.50
N GLN A 163 -34.58 -9.28 3.69
CA GLN A 163 -35.57 -9.22 4.76
C GLN A 163 -36.75 -8.30 4.40
N ARG A 164 -36.46 -7.12 3.85
CA ARG A 164 -37.50 -6.18 3.40
C ARG A 164 -38.40 -6.80 2.32
N LEU A 165 -37.82 -7.58 1.40
CA LEU A 165 -38.57 -8.33 0.39
C LEU A 165 -39.47 -9.40 1.05
N ARG A 166 -38.93 -10.19 1.98
CA ARG A 166 -39.69 -11.24 2.71
C ARG A 166 -40.86 -10.67 3.51
N GLU A 167 -40.69 -9.50 4.10
CA GLU A 167 -41.72 -8.80 4.88
C GLU A 167 -42.71 -8.03 3.99
N GLY A 168 -42.53 -8.04 2.66
CA GLY A 168 -43.39 -7.31 1.73
C GLY A 168 -43.24 -5.78 1.78
N LYS A 169 -42.14 -5.28 2.36
CA LYS A 169 -41.84 -3.84 2.47
C LYS A 169 -41.27 -3.23 1.20
N VAL A 170 -40.74 -4.06 0.30
CA VAL A 170 -40.10 -3.68 -0.97
C VAL A 170 -40.67 -4.58 -2.05
N SER A 171 -41.09 -3.99 -3.17
CA SER A 171 -41.58 -4.76 -4.32
C SER A 171 -40.41 -5.37 -5.12
N LYS A 172 -40.69 -6.33 -6.00
CA LYS A 172 -39.65 -6.86 -6.91
C LYS A 172 -39.05 -5.78 -7.80
N SER A 173 -39.86 -4.81 -8.24
CA SER A 173 -39.40 -3.68 -9.05
C SER A 173 -38.45 -2.78 -8.27
N ASP A 174 -38.78 -2.48 -7.02
CA ASP A 174 -37.93 -1.66 -6.15
C ASP A 174 -36.60 -2.37 -5.84
N LEU A 175 -36.65 -3.69 -5.60
CA LEU A 175 -35.47 -4.52 -5.41
C LEU A 175 -34.52 -4.46 -6.60
N GLU A 176 -35.03 -4.65 -7.81
CA GLU A 176 -34.25 -4.60 -9.04
C GLU A 176 -33.60 -3.22 -9.24
N GLN A 177 -34.35 -2.15 -8.95
CA GLN A 177 -33.83 -0.78 -9.00
C GLN A 177 -32.70 -0.57 -7.98
N GLU A 178 -32.87 -0.99 -6.72
CA GLU A 178 -31.85 -0.86 -5.68
C GLU A 178 -30.58 -1.68 -6.01
N LEU A 179 -30.74 -2.90 -6.52
CA LEU A 179 -29.61 -3.74 -6.94
C LEU A 179 -28.87 -3.15 -8.15
N THR A 180 -29.60 -2.58 -9.10
CA THR A 180 -29.00 -1.90 -10.26
C THR A 180 -28.19 -0.68 -9.82
N GLN A 181 -28.72 0.14 -8.91
CA GLN A 181 -27.98 1.27 -8.33
C GLN A 181 -26.73 0.81 -7.58
N LEU A 182 -26.82 -0.28 -6.82
CA LEU A 182 -25.67 -0.87 -6.13
C LEU A 182 -24.62 -1.39 -7.12
N ARG A 183 -25.05 -2.00 -8.21
CA ARG A 183 -24.16 -2.46 -9.29
C ARG A 183 -23.39 -1.32 -9.93
N GLU A 184 -24.07 -0.24 -10.30
CA GLU A 184 -23.44 0.96 -10.86
C GLU A 184 -22.48 1.63 -9.87
N SER A 185 -22.82 1.59 -8.58
CA SER A 185 -21.98 2.17 -7.52
C SER A 185 -20.59 1.53 -7.42
N VAL A 186 -20.40 0.29 -7.88
CA VAL A 186 -19.11 -0.42 -7.80
C VAL A 186 -18.01 0.34 -8.55
N TYR A 187 -18.33 0.88 -9.71
CA TYR A 187 -17.39 1.65 -10.54
C TYR A 187 -17.33 3.14 -10.19
N ARG A 188 -18.35 3.66 -9.50
CA ARG A 188 -18.46 5.07 -9.14
C ARG A 188 -17.88 5.39 -7.76
N ASP A 189 -18.09 4.52 -6.78
CA ASP A 189 -17.91 4.86 -5.36
C ASP A 189 -16.72 4.13 -4.73
N PHE A 190 -15.65 3.82 -5.49
CA PHE A 190 -14.44 3.16 -4.96
C PHE A 190 -13.28 4.14 -4.72
N VAL A 191 -12.36 3.78 -3.83
CA VAL A 191 -11.17 4.59 -3.53
C VAL A 191 -9.94 3.71 -3.35
N VAL A 192 -8.80 4.17 -3.86
CA VAL A 192 -7.51 3.48 -3.78
C VAL A 192 -6.54 4.29 -2.93
N PHE A 193 -5.96 3.66 -1.92
CA PHE A 193 -4.91 4.20 -1.10
C PHE A 193 -3.58 3.54 -1.45
N ALA A 194 -2.50 4.32 -1.50
CA ALA A 194 -1.14 3.82 -1.69
C ALA A 194 -0.15 4.55 -0.78
N GLY A 195 0.97 3.92 -0.45
CA GLY A 195 2.06 4.60 0.24
C GLY A 195 2.68 5.67 -0.65
N MET A 196 3.16 6.76 -0.03
CA MET A 196 3.86 7.83 -0.75
C MET A 196 5.07 7.32 -1.55
N LYS A 197 5.82 6.36 -1.01
CA LYS A 197 6.91 5.67 -1.71
C LYS A 197 7.18 4.28 -1.15
N ALA A 198 7.93 3.49 -1.91
CA ALA A 198 8.57 2.28 -1.39
C ALA A 198 10.01 2.59 -0.95
N SER A 199 10.49 1.98 0.14
CA SER A 199 11.82 2.24 0.70
C SER A 199 12.99 1.69 -0.13
N ASP A 200 12.73 0.80 -1.09
CA ASP A 200 13.74 0.19 -1.96
C ASP A 200 13.91 0.94 -3.29
N GLY A 201 12.80 1.38 -3.90
CA GLY A 201 12.82 2.11 -5.18
C GLY A 201 12.74 3.63 -5.06
N GLU A 202 12.12 4.14 -4.00
CA GLU A 202 12.03 5.57 -3.66
C GLU A 202 11.55 6.53 -4.77
N THR A 203 10.79 6.03 -5.75
CA THR A 203 10.38 6.81 -6.94
C THR A 203 9.14 7.69 -6.72
N TRP A 204 8.21 7.27 -5.85
CA TRP A 204 6.92 7.94 -5.58
C TRP A 204 5.94 7.95 -6.77
N ASN A 205 6.24 7.23 -7.86
CA ASN A 205 5.45 7.30 -9.09
C ASN A 205 4.27 6.32 -9.13
N THR A 206 4.33 5.20 -8.39
CA THR A 206 3.38 4.09 -8.59
C THR A 206 1.92 4.46 -8.33
N GLY A 207 1.64 5.22 -7.26
CA GLY A 207 0.29 5.69 -6.94
C GLY A 207 -0.30 6.60 -8.03
N PRO A 208 0.36 7.72 -8.40
CA PRO A 208 -0.09 8.57 -9.50
C PRO A 208 -0.27 7.83 -10.83
N GLN A 209 0.67 6.96 -11.20
CA GLN A 209 0.59 6.19 -12.44
C GLN A 209 -0.52 5.13 -12.41
N ALA A 210 -0.88 4.61 -11.24
CA ALA A 210 -2.04 3.70 -11.11
C ALA A 210 -3.36 4.46 -11.32
N ALA A 211 -3.43 5.74 -10.96
CA ALA A 211 -4.60 6.58 -11.24
C ALA A 211 -4.77 6.80 -12.75
N GLU A 212 -3.68 7.06 -13.46
CA GLU A 212 -3.70 7.16 -14.92
C GLU A 212 -4.12 5.83 -15.58
N ALA A 213 -3.50 4.72 -15.17
CA ALA A 213 -3.82 3.41 -15.73
C ALA A 213 -5.29 3.00 -15.49
N LEU A 214 -5.85 3.27 -14.30
CA LEU A 214 -7.27 3.03 -14.03
C LEU A 214 -8.17 4.00 -14.80
N SER A 215 -7.73 5.25 -15.00
CA SER A 215 -8.51 6.22 -15.79
C SER A 215 -8.66 5.77 -17.24
N GLU A 216 -7.57 5.28 -17.84
CA GLU A 216 -7.57 4.68 -19.17
C GLU A 216 -8.46 3.43 -19.22
N MET A 217 -8.27 2.48 -18.28
CA MET A 217 -8.99 1.21 -18.27
C MET A 217 -10.50 1.34 -18.08
N LEU A 218 -10.93 2.33 -17.29
CA LEU A 218 -12.35 2.56 -16.97
C LEU A 218 -12.97 3.64 -17.85
N ASN A 219 -12.18 4.30 -18.69
CA ASN A 219 -12.60 5.42 -19.53
C ASN A 219 -13.30 6.53 -18.73
N VAL A 220 -12.78 6.82 -17.53
CA VAL A 220 -13.27 7.87 -16.61
C VAL A 220 -12.06 8.47 -15.91
N THR A 221 -11.98 9.80 -15.82
CA THR A 221 -10.88 10.45 -15.10
C THR A 221 -10.95 10.15 -13.60
N ILE A 222 -9.91 9.50 -13.06
CA ILE A 222 -9.77 9.23 -11.63
C ILE A 222 -8.83 10.27 -11.01
N PRO A 223 -9.35 11.23 -10.22
CA PRO A 223 -8.50 12.23 -9.57
C PRO A 223 -7.53 11.59 -8.57
N HIS A 224 -6.32 12.15 -8.52
CA HIS A 224 -5.27 11.73 -7.58
C HIS A 224 -4.82 12.87 -6.67
N ALA A 225 -4.73 12.60 -5.36
CA ALA A 225 -4.15 13.50 -4.37
C ALA A 225 -2.87 12.88 -3.79
N SER A 226 -1.73 13.52 -4.07
CA SER A 226 -0.44 13.09 -3.54
C SER A 226 -0.20 13.54 -2.10
N SER A 227 0.57 12.78 -1.33
CA SER A 227 1.15 13.24 -0.04
C SER A 227 0.08 13.75 0.94
N ALA A 228 -0.99 12.97 1.11
CA ALA A 228 -2.10 13.29 2.00
C ALA A 228 -1.70 13.13 3.47
N LEU A 229 -2.02 14.15 4.26
CA LEU A 229 -1.84 14.21 5.72
C LEU A 229 -3.12 13.83 6.47
N GLY A 230 -4.27 13.94 5.81
CA GLY A 230 -5.60 13.64 6.36
C GLY A 230 -6.67 13.84 5.29
N PHE A 231 -7.85 13.26 5.51
CA PHE A 231 -9.01 13.46 4.64
C PHE A 231 -10.32 13.33 5.40
N GLU A 232 -11.36 13.90 4.83
CA GLU A 232 -12.75 13.76 5.27
C GLU A 232 -13.61 13.25 4.11
N TYR A 233 -14.58 12.38 4.41
CA TYR A 233 -15.50 11.82 3.43
C TYR A 233 -16.90 12.41 3.57
N TYR A 234 -17.45 12.90 2.46
CA TYR A 234 -18.79 13.48 2.37
C TYR A 234 -19.48 13.05 1.07
N GLN A 235 -20.50 12.20 1.17
CA GLN A 235 -21.47 11.92 0.09
C GLN A 235 -20.84 11.69 -1.30
N GLY A 236 -19.84 10.81 -1.41
CA GLY A 236 -19.17 10.52 -2.69
C GLY A 236 -17.99 11.43 -3.03
N SER A 237 -17.65 12.38 -2.16
CA SER A 237 -16.46 13.24 -2.31
C SER A 237 -15.48 13.06 -1.13
N LEU A 238 -14.21 13.35 -1.38
CA LEU A 238 -13.15 13.44 -0.38
C LEU A 238 -12.58 14.85 -0.32
N ILE A 239 -12.45 15.38 0.88
CA ILE A 239 -11.72 16.62 1.16
C ILE A 239 -10.35 16.22 1.71
N VAL A 240 -9.31 16.35 0.91
CA VAL A 240 -7.96 15.86 1.22
C VAL A 240 -7.05 17.02 1.56
N ARG A 241 -6.44 16.98 2.74
CA ARG A 241 -5.36 17.88 3.14
C ARG A 241 -4.03 17.24 2.79
N ARG A 242 -3.24 17.88 1.93
CA ARG A 242 -1.95 17.38 1.44
C ARG A 242 -0.81 18.37 1.62
N ARG A 243 0.42 17.85 1.64
CA ARG A 243 1.65 18.64 1.62
C ARG A 243 2.26 18.63 0.23
N ILE A 244 2.45 19.82 -0.35
CA ILE A 244 3.19 20.03 -1.61
C ILE A 244 4.33 21.01 -1.33
N GLY A 245 5.56 20.52 -1.37
CA GLY A 245 6.72 21.32 -0.98
C GLY A 245 6.54 21.88 0.43
N GLN A 246 6.57 23.21 0.53
CA GLN A 246 6.37 23.95 1.79
C GLN A 246 4.90 24.37 2.03
N PHE A 247 3.98 24.00 1.14
CA PHE A 247 2.58 24.40 1.22
C PHE A 247 1.71 23.26 1.75
N LEU A 248 0.72 23.65 2.55
CA LEU A 248 -0.43 22.82 2.85
C LEU A 248 -1.55 23.22 1.91
N GLN A 249 -2.12 22.23 1.22
CA GLN A 249 -3.23 22.43 0.30
C GLN A 249 -4.38 21.52 0.72
N THR A 250 -5.60 22.05 0.71
CA THR A 250 -6.83 21.26 0.83
C THR A 250 -7.49 21.21 -0.54
N VAL A 251 -7.79 20.00 -1.02
CA VAL A 251 -8.44 19.76 -2.31
C VAL A 251 -9.69 18.93 -2.13
N ARG A 252 -10.75 19.24 -2.86
CA ARG A 252 -11.93 18.37 -2.99
C ARG A 252 -11.76 17.51 -4.23
N MET A 253 -12.06 16.23 -4.11
CA MET A 253 -12.08 15.26 -5.21
C MET A 253 -13.34 14.40 -5.13
N GLU A 254 -13.90 14.06 -6.29
CA GLU A 254 -15.03 13.14 -6.38
C GLU A 254 -14.53 11.70 -6.47
N LEU A 255 -15.34 10.74 -6.02
CA LEU A 255 -15.10 9.33 -6.25
C LEU A 255 -15.44 8.94 -7.71
N PRO A 256 -14.73 7.96 -8.32
CA PRO A 256 -13.65 7.20 -7.71
C PRO A 256 -12.35 8.01 -7.61
N ALA A 257 -11.50 7.73 -6.63
CA ALA A 257 -10.28 8.52 -6.39
C ALA A 257 -9.07 7.68 -5.95
N ILE A 258 -7.86 8.21 -6.16
CA ILE A 258 -6.62 7.66 -5.60
C ILE A 258 -5.95 8.65 -4.66
N ILE A 259 -5.48 8.19 -3.51
CA ILE A 259 -4.74 8.99 -2.54
C ILE A 259 -3.43 8.31 -2.20
N THR A 260 -2.31 9.04 -2.28
CA THR A 260 -1.04 8.58 -1.69
C THR A 260 -0.82 9.18 -0.31
N ILE A 261 -0.54 8.33 0.67
CA ILE A 261 -0.52 8.69 2.08
C ILE A 261 0.88 9.10 2.52
N ASN A 262 0.98 10.31 3.08
CA ASN A 262 2.22 10.84 3.65
C ASN A 262 2.59 10.09 4.96
N PRO A 263 3.89 9.92 5.28
CA PRO A 263 4.33 9.30 6.53
C PRO A 263 3.77 9.98 7.79
N ASP A 264 3.58 11.31 7.73
CA ASP A 264 3.03 12.13 8.81
C ASP A 264 1.49 12.05 8.90
N TYR A 265 0.85 11.13 8.16
CA TYR A 265 -0.59 10.94 8.19
C TYR A 265 -1.09 10.60 9.60
N TYR A 266 -2.18 11.28 9.98
CA TYR A 266 -2.89 11.04 11.23
C TYR A 266 -4.37 10.77 10.96
N VAL A 267 -4.94 9.85 11.73
CA VAL A 267 -6.36 9.53 11.71
C VAL A 267 -7.11 10.51 12.61
N ALA A 268 -8.18 11.11 12.10
CA ALA A 268 -9.12 11.87 12.91
C ALA A 268 -10.08 10.92 13.67
N PRO A 269 -10.58 11.31 14.86
CA PRO A 269 -11.53 10.48 15.59
C PRO A 269 -12.85 10.30 14.81
N LEU A 270 -13.50 9.14 15.00
CA LEU A 270 -14.80 8.84 14.41
C LEU A 270 -15.92 9.06 15.41
N THR A 271 -17.02 9.68 14.96
CA THR A 271 -18.25 9.79 15.76
C THR A 271 -19.00 8.45 15.81
N LEU A 272 -19.86 8.28 16.82
CA LEU A 272 -20.71 7.09 16.94
C LEU A 272 -21.71 6.96 15.79
N GLU A 273 -22.18 8.09 15.25
CA GLU A 273 -23.12 8.11 14.14
C GLU A 273 -22.49 7.54 12.86
N MET A 274 -21.28 7.97 12.52
CA MET A 274 -20.54 7.46 11.36
C MET A 274 -20.35 5.94 11.45
N ARG A 275 -19.97 5.44 12.63
CA ARG A 275 -19.81 4.00 12.88
C ARG A 275 -21.11 3.22 12.68
N ARG A 276 -22.25 3.80 13.07
CA ARG A 276 -23.58 3.16 12.89
C ARG A 276 -23.95 3.12 11.41
N GLN A 277 -23.77 4.21 10.69
CA GLN A 277 -24.07 4.30 9.25
C GLN A 277 -23.21 3.33 8.43
N ALA A 278 -21.91 3.23 8.74
CA ALA A 278 -20.98 2.32 8.06
C ALA A 278 -21.35 0.83 8.20
N ARG A 279 -22.04 0.45 9.30
CA ARG A 279 -22.30 -0.96 9.64
C ARG A 279 -23.17 -1.68 8.61
N ALA A 280 -24.20 -1.02 8.09
CA ALA A 280 -25.10 -1.59 7.07
C ALA A 280 -24.34 -1.87 5.77
N MET A 281 -23.43 -0.97 5.40
CA MET A 281 -22.64 -1.07 4.17
C MET A 281 -21.40 -1.96 4.33
N THR A 282 -21.09 -2.44 5.54
CA THR A 282 -19.96 -3.34 5.78
C THR A 282 -20.26 -4.71 5.19
N TYR A 283 -19.22 -5.41 4.76
CA TYR A 283 -19.32 -6.80 4.29
C TYR A 283 -19.18 -7.77 5.48
N MET A 284 -19.20 -9.08 5.22
CA MET A 284 -18.93 -10.09 6.25
C MET A 284 -17.51 -9.92 6.83
N GLY A 285 -16.52 -9.71 5.95
CA GLY A 285 -15.13 -9.44 6.25
C GLY A 285 -14.30 -10.69 6.58
N LYS A 286 -12.97 -10.53 6.60
CA LYS A 286 -11.96 -11.48 7.10
C LYS A 286 -11.87 -12.82 6.35
N ARG A 287 -11.89 -12.80 5.02
CA ARG A 287 -11.44 -13.97 4.25
C ARG A 287 -9.92 -14.07 4.37
N LYS A 288 -9.43 -14.92 5.27
CA LYS A 288 -8.02 -14.96 5.70
C LYS A 288 -7.03 -15.60 4.70
N ASP A 289 -7.48 -15.84 3.48
CA ASP A 289 -6.69 -16.48 2.43
C ASP A 289 -6.43 -15.50 1.30
N PRO A 290 -5.19 -15.00 1.14
CA PRO A 290 -4.83 -14.19 0.00
C PRO A 290 -5.05 -14.95 -1.31
N VAL A 291 -5.74 -14.32 -2.26
CA VAL A 291 -5.94 -14.88 -3.59
C VAL A 291 -4.76 -14.49 -4.47
N VAL A 292 -4.14 -15.45 -5.14
CA VAL A 292 -3.06 -15.20 -6.08
C VAL A 292 -3.62 -15.21 -7.49
N TRP A 293 -3.28 -14.19 -8.28
CA TRP A 293 -3.55 -14.16 -9.70
C TRP A 293 -2.26 -14.08 -10.52
N THR A 294 -2.17 -14.98 -11.49
CA THR A 294 -1.17 -15.01 -12.55
C THR A 294 -1.53 -14.06 -13.69
N ALA A 295 -0.62 -13.88 -14.65
CA ALA A 295 -0.91 -13.12 -15.86
C ALA A 295 -2.05 -13.75 -16.68
N ALA A 296 -2.21 -15.08 -16.66
CA ALA A 296 -3.31 -15.74 -17.36
C ALA A 296 -4.67 -15.36 -16.77
N GLU A 297 -4.75 -15.23 -15.44
CA GLU A 297 -6.00 -14.94 -14.74
C GLU A 297 -6.42 -13.47 -14.85
N VAL A 298 -5.48 -12.55 -15.08
CA VAL A 298 -5.78 -11.12 -15.25
C VAL A 298 -5.72 -10.64 -16.70
N ASN A 299 -5.26 -11.51 -17.61
CA ASN A 299 -5.17 -11.30 -19.06
C ASN A 299 -4.70 -9.89 -19.47
N PRO A 300 -3.49 -9.46 -19.04
CA PRO A 300 -2.97 -8.14 -19.33
C PRO A 300 -2.49 -8.04 -20.78
N ASP A 301 -2.31 -6.82 -21.27
CA ASP A 301 -1.48 -6.59 -22.45
C ASP A 301 -0.02 -6.98 -22.13
N PRO A 302 0.55 -8.00 -22.81
CA PRO A 302 1.91 -8.48 -22.52
C PRO A 302 2.98 -7.42 -22.80
N THR A 303 2.69 -6.40 -23.60
CA THR A 303 3.61 -5.30 -23.91
C THR A 303 3.62 -4.19 -22.86
N ARG A 304 2.76 -4.28 -21.83
CA ARG A 304 2.60 -3.26 -20.78
C ARG A 304 2.94 -3.77 -19.37
N ILE A 305 3.44 -5.00 -19.27
CA ILE A 305 3.79 -5.63 -17.99
C ILE A 305 5.26 -6.06 -17.94
N GLY A 306 5.77 -6.21 -16.72
CA GLY A 306 7.14 -6.68 -16.49
C GLY A 306 8.17 -5.81 -17.21
N LEU A 307 9.33 -6.39 -17.49
CA LEU A 307 10.40 -5.72 -18.22
C LEU A 307 9.97 -5.28 -19.63
N ALA A 308 9.10 -6.05 -20.31
CA ALA A 308 8.66 -5.75 -21.66
C ALA A 308 7.87 -4.43 -21.75
N GLY A 309 7.06 -4.13 -20.74
CA GLY A 309 6.33 -2.87 -20.63
C GLY A 309 7.03 -1.77 -19.85
N SER A 310 8.30 -1.98 -19.49
CA SER A 310 9.09 -1.01 -18.72
C SER A 310 9.85 -0.08 -19.66
N PRO A 311 9.46 1.21 -19.79
CA PRO A 311 10.25 2.18 -20.53
C PRO A 311 11.62 2.46 -19.90
N THR A 312 11.79 2.17 -18.61
CA THR A 312 13.06 2.34 -17.90
C THR A 312 13.67 1.00 -17.50
N VAL A 313 15.00 0.91 -17.57
CA VAL A 313 15.77 -0.27 -17.16
C VAL A 313 16.91 0.17 -16.27
N VAL A 314 17.06 -0.47 -15.12
CA VAL A 314 18.15 -0.16 -14.18
C VAL A 314 19.48 -0.63 -14.79
N GLY A 315 20.39 0.31 -15.03
CA GLY A 315 21.75 0.03 -15.49
C GLY A 315 22.60 -0.67 -14.41
N PRO A 316 23.85 -1.03 -14.73
CA PRO A 316 24.76 -1.63 -13.76
C PRO A 316 24.93 -0.69 -12.55
N GLY A 317 24.83 -1.25 -11.34
CA GLY A 317 25.09 -0.51 -10.12
C GLY A 317 26.56 -0.09 -10.06
N VAL A 318 26.81 1.21 -10.01
CA VAL A 318 28.15 1.74 -9.78
C VAL A 318 28.30 1.93 -8.27
N ASP A 319 29.37 1.40 -7.70
CA ASP A 319 29.74 1.71 -6.33
C ASP A 319 30.17 3.17 -6.28
N ILE A 320 29.29 4.04 -5.80
CA ILE A 320 29.55 5.47 -5.62
C ILE A 320 30.28 5.77 -4.31
N GLY A 321 30.75 4.73 -3.61
CA GLY A 321 31.36 4.85 -2.29
C GLY A 321 30.34 5.20 -1.21
N ARG A 322 30.84 5.50 -0.01
CA ARG A 322 30.00 5.99 1.09
C ARG A 322 29.67 7.46 0.83
N PRO A 323 28.43 7.92 1.07
CA PRO A 323 28.15 9.35 1.02
C PRO A 323 29.08 10.08 1.99
N PRO A 324 29.62 11.26 1.61
CA PRO A 324 30.50 12.01 2.47
C PRO A 324 29.76 12.32 3.78
N GLN A 325 30.37 11.92 4.90
CA GLN A 325 29.81 12.23 6.21
C GLN A 325 30.13 13.69 6.54
N LEU A 326 29.12 14.43 7.00
CA LEU A 326 29.30 15.83 7.38
C LEU A 326 30.22 15.91 8.61
N LYS A 327 31.40 16.52 8.44
CA LYS A 327 32.34 16.83 9.51
C LYS A 327 32.30 18.33 9.77
N ILE A 328 32.24 18.72 11.04
CA ILE A 328 32.32 20.12 11.46
C ILE A 328 33.72 20.35 12.01
N VAL A 329 34.47 21.26 11.37
CA VAL A 329 35.81 21.66 11.82
C VAL A 329 35.77 22.10 13.29
N GLY A 330 36.62 21.48 14.10
CA GLY A 330 36.77 21.71 15.54
C GLY A 330 35.72 21.05 16.43
N LYS A 331 34.68 20.41 15.87
CA LYS A 331 33.60 19.76 16.65
C LYS A 331 33.44 18.28 16.39
N SER A 332 33.88 17.78 15.24
CA SER A 332 33.78 16.37 14.90
C SER A 332 35.00 15.59 15.40
N THR A 333 34.73 14.51 16.11
CA THR A 333 35.75 13.51 16.46
C THR A 333 35.75 12.43 15.39
N VAL A 334 36.88 12.22 14.72
CA VAL A 334 37.00 11.30 13.58
C VAL A 334 38.04 10.22 13.83
N LEU A 335 37.92 9.10 13.13
CA LEU A 335 38.90 8.02 13.15
C LEU A 335 40.19 8.40 12.40
N THR A 336 41.34 8.04 12.95
CA THR A 336 42.67 8.28 12.35
C THR A 336 43.11 7.17 11.40
N GLU A 337 42.47 6.01 11.47
CA GLU A 337 42.76 4.81 10.68
C GLU A 337 41.50 3.96 10.46
N ASP A 338 41.59 2.97 9.57
CA ASP A 338 40.52 2.00 9.36
C ASP A 338 40.38 1.08 10.59
N VAL A 339 39.12 0.76 10.94
CA VAL A 339 38.82 -0.10 12.08
C VAL A 339 37.90 -1.23 11.64
N ASP A 340 38.39 -2.46 11.79
CA ASP A 340 37.60 -3.66 11.54
C ASP A 340 36.40 -3.77 12.48
N LYS A 341 35.46 -4.65 12.12
CA LYS A 341 34.25 -4.89 12.91
C LYS A 341 34.60 -5.44 14.30
N PHE A 342 33.99 -4.90 15.34
CA PHE A 342 34.19 -5.33 16.72
C PHE A 342 32.86 -5.36 17.49
N GLU A 343 32.87 -5.89 18.71
CA GLU A 343 31.69 -6.02 19.56
C GLU A 343 31.88 -5.27 20.89
N VAL A 344 30.81 -4.64 21.35
CA VAL A 344 30.68 -4.00 22.67
C VAL A 344 29.25 -4.23 23.17
N ASP A 345 29.10 -4.80 24.37
CA ASP A 345 27.81 -5.07 25.03
C ASP A 345 26.81 -5.85 24.14
N GLY A 346 27.29 -6.89 23.45
CA GLY A 346 26.47 -7.74 22.58
C GLY A 346 25.99 -7.05 21.29
N LYS A 347 26.49 -5.85 20.99
CA LYS A 347 26.23 -5.12 19.74
C LYS A 347 27.50 -5.00 18.93
N SER A 348 27.38 -5.23 17.63
CA SER A 348 28.51 -5.12 16.71
C SER A 348 28.61 -3.74 16.08
N TYR A 349 29.82 -3.18 16.05
CA TYR A 349 30.16 -1.86 15.52
C TYR A 349 31.22 -1.99 14.41
N GLY A 350 31.22 -1.06 13.46
CA GLY A 350 32.11 -1.08 12.30
C GLY A 350 31.68 -2.06 11.19
N PRO A 351 32.50 -2.22 10.14
CA PRO A 351 33.81 -1.61 9.96
C PRO A 351 33.74 -0.11 9.66
N PHE A 352 34.65 0.64 10.26
CA PHE A 352 34.80 2.08 10.05
C PHE A 352 36.02 2.39 9.19
N LYS A 353 35.98 3.51 8.48
CA LYS A 353 37.09 4.01 7.67
C LYS A 353 37.75 5.20 8.34
N LYS A 354 39.04 5.42 8.03
CA LYS A 354 39.75 6.64 8.40
C LYS A 354 38.93 7.87 7.99
N GLY A 355 38.70 8.77 8.93
CA GLY A 355 37.93 10.00 8.74
C GLY A 355 36.44 9.88 9.07
N ASP A 356 35.90 8.69 9.32
CA ASP A 356 34.51 8.54 9.77
C ASP A 356 34.33 9.25 11.13
N PRO A 357 33.33 10.15 11.28
CA PRO A 357 32.98 10.74 12.57
C PRO A 357 32.39 9.70 13.52
N VAL A 358 32.75 9.81 14.79
CA VAL A 358 32.30 8.91 15.87
C VAL A 358 31.45 9.63 16.92
N ASP A 359 31.08 10.88 16.69
CA ASP A 359 30.40 11.74 17.67
C ASP A 359 29.08 11.13 18.18
N SER A 360 28.38 10.38 17.33
CA SER A 360 27.12 9.70 17.62
C SER A 360 27.29 8.33 18.30
N LEU A 361 28.52 7.81 18.41
CA LEU A 361 28.76 6.54 19.07
C LEU A 361 28.59 6.66 20.59
N PRO A 362 28.08 5.60 21.26
CA PRO A 362 28.06 5.54 22.71
C PRO A 362 29.46 5.72 23.35
N GLU A 363 29.55 6.32 24.54
CA GLU A 363 30.84 6.63 25.19
C GLU A 363 31.70 5.39 25.51
N ASN A 364 31.08 4.26 25.87
CA ASN A 364 31.76 2.97 26.01
C ASN A 364 32.43 2.51 24.70
N VAL A 365 31.81 2.79 23.55
CA VAL A 365 32.37 2.49 22.23
C VAL A 365 33.49 3.47 21.88
N LYS A 366 33.32 4.77 22.14
CA LYS A 366 34.37 5.77 21.95
C LYS A 366 35.60 5.49 22.82
N THR A 367 35.41 5.03 24.05
CA THR A 367 36.49 4.62 24.96
C THR A 367 37.33 3.49 24.36
N LYS A 368 36.68 2.50 23.74
CA LYS A 368 37.37 1.41 23.03
C LYS A 368 38.14 1.90 21.79
N LEU A 369 37.67 2.99 21.18
CA LEU A 369 38.31 3.62 20.02
C LEU A 369 39.31 4.71 20.38
N ALA A 370 39.47 5.09 21.66
CA ALA A 370 40.14 6.33 22.08
C ALA A 370 41.55 6.55 21.47
N GLY A 371 42.34 5.49 21.29
CA GLY A 371 43.68 5.56 20.67
C GLY A 371 43.68 5.79 19.15
N LYS A 372 42.50 5.79 18.52
CA LYS A 372 42.28 5.93 17.08
C LYS A 372 41.44 7.15 16.74
N LEU A 373 41.22 8.05 17.69
CA LEU A 373 40.37 9.23 17.52
C LEU A 373 41.21 10.49 17.46
N LYS A 374 40.77 11.46 16.65
CA LYS A 374 41.26 12.83 16.69
C LYS A 374 40.12 13.82 16.47
N VAL A 375 40.32 15.07 16.85
CA VAL A 375 39.44 16.16 16.46
C VAL A 375 39.74 16.50 14.99
N PHE A 376 38.70 16.64 14.18
CA PHE A 376 38.82 17.08 12.79
C PHE A 376 39.01 18.59 12.73
N GLU A 377 40.17 19.04 12.28
CA GLU A 377 40.54 20.46 12.28
C GLU A 377 40.62 21.06 10.88
N TYR A 378 40.98 22.34 10.78
CA TYR A 378 40.99 23.07 9.52
C TYR A 378 42.03 22.50 8.54
N ASP A 379 43.21 22.14 9.02
CA ASP A 379 44.27 21.57 8.18
C ASP A 379 43.85 20.22 7.58
N ASP A 380 43.07 19.43 8.32
CA ASP A 380 42.51 18.17 7.83
C ASP A 380 41.51 18.39 6.68
N LEU A 381 40.69 19.44 6.78
CA LEU A 381 39.76 19.82 5.72
C LEU A 381 40.50 20.29 4.47
N VAL A 382 41.54 21.10 4.63
CA VAL A 382 42.38 21.58 3.52
C VAL A 382 43.06 20.40 2.81
N ASP A 383 43.63 19.45 3.56
CA ASP A 383 44.25 18.25 3.00
C ASP A 383 43.24 17.37 2.25
N GLU A 384 42.03 17.22 2.76
CA GLU A 384 40.95 16.44 2.11
C GLU A 384 40.54 17.09 0.77
N LEU A 385 40.28 18.39 0.77
CA LEU A 385 39.90 19.14 -0.44
C LEU A 385 41.00 19.17 -1.50
N LEU A 386 42.27 19.31 -1.09
CA LEU A 386 43.40 19.34 -2.02
C LEU A 386 43.75 17.97 -2.60
N ARG A 387 43.43 16.87 -1.91
CA ARG A 387 43.59 15.51 -2.45
C ARG A 387 42.58 15.19 -3.54
N GLU A 388 41.35 15.67 -3.43
CA GLU A 388 40.32 15.46 -4.46
C GLU A 388 40.58 16.26 -5.74
N LEU A 389 41.42 17.29 -5.67
CA LEU A 389 41.83 18.11 -6.82
C LEU A 389 43.03 17.55 -7.61
N LYS A 390 43.68 16.48 -7.12
CA LYS A 390 44.77 15.77 -7.80
C LYS A 390 44.26 14.49 -8.43
#